data_AF-A0A1H9NMG8-F1
#
_entry.id   AF-A0A1H9NMG8-F1
#
_cell.length_a   1.000
_cell.length_b   1.000
_cell.length_c   1.000
_cell.angle_alpha   90.00
_cell.angle_beta   90.00
_cell.angle_gamma   90.00
#
_symmetry.space_group_name_H-M   'P 1'
#
loop_
_entity.id
_entity.type
_entity.pdbx_description
1 polymer ?
#
loop_
_entity_poly.entity_id
_entity_poly.type
_entity_poly.pdbx_seq_one_letter_code
_entity_poly.pdbx_strand_id
1 'polypeptide(L)'
;MPKYIPDETDIIFIRLLRRHIGAEWSVAKAAILKQLPEGIDPERLSKYVDDSDHPHIHINAYGVEPRFYAHRTSKRLLEFYPTK
;
A
#
# COMPACT_ATOMS: atom_id res chain seq x y z
N MET A 1 13.16 13.54 -12.37
CA MET A 1 12.55 12.22 -12.21
C MET A 1 11.23 12.22 -12.98
N PRO A 2 10.92 11.21 -13.80
CA PRO A 2 9.63 11.12 -14.47
C PRO A 2 8.51 11.13 -13.43
N LYS A 3 7.51 11.97 -13.64
CA LYS A 3 6.36 12.10 -12.75
C LYS A 3 5.50 10.85 -12.91
N TYR A 4 5.38 10.05 -11.86
CA TYR A 4 4.49 8.89 -11.84
C TYR A 4 3.05 9.31 -12.19
N ILE A 5 2.45 8.65 -13.18
CA ILE A 5 1.05 8.84 -13.59
C ILE A 5 0.26 7.64 -13.06
N PRO A 6 -0.67 7.83 -12.11
CA PRO A 6 -1.48 6.74 -11.60
C PRO A 6 -2.42 6.17 -12.69
N ASP A 7 -2.48 4.85 -12.81
CA ASP A 7 -3.47 4.09 -13.57
C ASP A 7 -4.75 3.83 -12.73
N GLU A 8 -5.79 3.26 -13.34
CA GLU A 8 -7.05 2.97 -12.65
C GLU A 8 -6.89 1.94 -11.52
N THR A 9 -5.94 1.00 -11.66
CA THR A 9 -5.64 -0.01 -10.64
C THR A 9 -5.03 0.66 -9.40
N ASP A 10 -4.19 1.66 -9.59
CA ASP A 10 -3.60 2.45 -8.51
C ASP A 10 -4.69 3.14 -7.68
N ILE A 11 -5.69 3.70 -8.35
CA ILE A 11 -6.82 4.36 -7.68
C ILE A 11 -7.61 3.35 -6.84
N ILE A 12 -7.83 2.12 -7.34
CA ILE A 12 -8.52 1.05 -6.61
C ILE A 12 -7.77 0.70 -5.33
N PHE A 13 -6.48 0.36 -5.44
CA PHE A 13 -5.67 -0.01 -4.28
C PHE A 13 -5.57 1.13 -3.26
N ILE A 14 -5.31 2.37 -3.71
CA ILE A 14 -5.24 3.54 -2.82
C ILE A 14 -6.56 3.75 -2.07
N ARG A 15 -7.71 3.62 -2.75
CA ARG A 15 -9.03 3.76 -2.11
C ARG A 15 -9.31 2.67 -1.10
N LEU A 16 -8.99 1.41 -1.43
CA LEU A 16 -9.14 0.28 -0.50
C LEU A 16 -8.25 0.47 0.72
N LEU A 17 -6.97 0.77 0.53
CA LEU A 17 -6.00 0.96 1.61
C LEU A 17 -6.40 2.09 2.57
N ARG A 18 -6.84 3.23 2.04
CA ARG A 18 -7.27 4.37 2.85
C ARG A 18 -8.43 4.08 3.79
N ARG A 19 -9.34 3.18 3.41
CA ARG A 19 -10.46 2.76 4.27
C ARG A 19 -10.02 1.95 5.49
N HIS A 20 -8.80 1.39 5.44
CA HIS A 20 -8.25 0.54 6.49
C HIS A 20 -7.08 1.20 7.25
N ILE A 21 -6.82 2.49 7.07
CA ILE A 21 -5.78 3.20 7.84
C ILE A 21 -6.07 3.08 9.34
N GLY A 22 -5.04 2.77 10.11
CA GLY A 22 -5.10 2.57 11.56
C GLY A 22 -5.57 1.18 11.99
N ALA A 23 -6.11 0.36 11.09
CA ALA A 23 -6.41 -1.04 11.37
C ALA A 23 -5.12 -1.87 11.42
N GLU A 24 -5.16 -3.01 12.13
CA GLU A 24 -4.08 -3.99 12.08
C GLU A 24 -3.90 -4.54 10.66
N TRP A 25 -2.65 -4.59 10.19
CA TRP A 25 -2.31 -4.92 8.81
C TRP A 25 -2.73 -6.34 8.43
N SER A 26 -2.57 -7.32 9.33
CA SER A 26 -3.01 -8.71 9.10
C SER A 26 -4.50 -8.78 8.74
N VAL A 27 -5.33 -8.04 9.47
CA VAL A 27 -6.78 -7.94 9.28
C VAL A 27 -7.12 -7.13 8.03
N ALA A 28 -6.47 -5.97 7.86
CA ALA A 28 -6.67 -5.09 6.72
C ALA A 28 -6.30 -5.78 5.40
N LYS A 29 -5.14 -6.44 5.32
CA LYS A 29 -4.67 -7.17 4.13
C LYS A 29 -5.69 -8.20 3.69
N ALA A 30 -6.18 -9.03 4.62
CA ALA A 30 -7.22 -10.02 4.32
C ALA A 30 -8.52 -9.38 3.81
N ALA A 31 -8.95 -8.26 4.41
CA ALA A 31 -10.15 -7.54 3.99
C ALA A 31 -10.00 -6.87 2.61
N ILE A 32 -8.83 -6.31 2.31
CA ILE A 32 -8.51 -5.68 1.03
C ILE A 32 -8.52 -6.72 -0.08
N LEU A 33 -7.83 -7.85 0.11
CA LEU A 33 -7.75 -8.92 -0.88
C LEU A 33 -9.13 -9.48 -1.25
N LYS A 34 -10.05 -9.58 -0.28
CA LYS A 34 -11.44 -10.01 -0.51
C LYS A 34 -12.30 -8.99 -1.27
N GLN A 35 -11.92 -7.72 -1.24
CA GLN A 35 -12.65 -6.62 -1.89
C GLN A 35 -12.06 -6.24 -3.25
N LEU A 36 -11.01 -6.93 -3.70
CA LEU A 36 -10.43 -6.67 -5.01
C LEU A 36 -11.44 -7.01 -6.11
N PRO A 37 -11.67 -6.09 -7.07
CA PRO A 37 -12.45 -6.38 -8.27
C PRO A 37 -11.83 -7.53 -9.07
N GLU A 38 -12.67 -8.23 -9.82
CA GLU A 38 -12.22 -9.28 -10.74
C GLU A 38 -11.25 -8.72 -11.78
N GLY A 39 -10.17 -9.46 -12.06
CA GLY A 39 -9.11 -9.04 -12.99
C GLY A 39 -8.02 -8.16 -12.37
N ILE A 40 -8.11 -7.78 -11.10
CA ILE A 40 -7.02 -7.08 -10.40
C ILE A 40 -6.08 -8.08 -9.76
N ASP A 41 -4.80 -8.00 -10.15
CA ASP A 41 -3.73 -8.83 -9.60
C ASP A 41 -3.44 -8.44 -8.12
N PRO A 42 -3.65 -9.35 -7.15
CA PRO A 42 -3.39 -9.09 -5.74
C PRO A 42 -1.91 -8.86 -5.43
N GLU A 43 -0.98 -9.38 -6.23
CA GLU A 43 0.47 -9.19 -6.02
C GLU A 43 0.88 -7.72 -6.14
N ARG A 44 0.12 -6.93 -6.93
CA ARG A 44 0.31 -5.48 -7.05
C ARG A 44 0.10 -4.73 -5.73
N LEU A 45 -0.44 -5.34 -4.68
CA LEU A 45 -0.57 -4.71 -3.36
C LEU A 45 0.79 -4.25 -2.79
N SER A 46 1.85 -5.04 -3.04
CA SER A 46 3.23 -4.75 -2.63
C SER A 46 3.81 -3.49 -3.29
N LYS A 47 3.19 -3.02 -4.38
CA LYS A 47 3.51 -1.73 -4.99
C LYS A 47 3.22 -0.55 -4.06
N TYR A 48 2.19 -0.67 -3.20
CA TYR A 48 1.68 0.46 -2.42
C TYR A 48 1.94 0.33 -0.93
N VAL A 49 2.02 -0.91 -0.42
CA VAL A 49 2.27 -1.20 0.99
C VAL A 49 3.61 -1.89 1.15
N ASP A 50 4.47 -1.30 1.96
CA ASP A 50 5.64 -2.00 2.50
C ASP A 50 5.24 -2.67 3.82
N ASP A 51 5.18 -4.00 3.81
CA ASP A 51 4.94 -4.83 4.98
C ASP A 51 6.17 -5.63 5.44
N SER A 52 7.36 -5.23 4.98
CA SER A 52 8.61 -5.80 5.44
C SER A 52 8.86 -5.49 6.92
N ASP A 53 9.65 -6.35 7.59
CA ASP A 53 10.06 -6.13 8.98
C ASP A 53 10.95 -4.88 9.16
N HIS A 54 11.50 -4.37 8.05
CA HIS A 54 12.37 -3.21 7.99
C HIS A 54 11.82 -2.19 6.98
N PRO A 55 10.75 -1.45 7.31
CA PRO A 55 10.20 -0.45 6.40
C PRO A 55 11.22 0.67 6.20
N HIS A 56 11.68 0.81 4.95
CA HIS A 56 12.64 1.84 4.54
C HIS A 56 12.02 2.66 3.41
N ILE A 57 12.33 3.96 3.35
CA ILE A 57 12.01 4.79 2.17
C ILE A 57 12.92 4.28 1.05
N HIS A 58 12.38 3.39 0.22
CA HIS A 58 13.07 2.81 -0.91
C HIS A 58 12.13 2.75 -2.11
N ILE A 59 12.72 2.75 -3.30
CA ILE A 59 12.02 2.48 -4.54
C ILE A 59 11.84 0.97 -4.63
N ASN A 60 10.61 0.48 -4.65
CA ASN A 60 10.32 -0.94 -4.74
C ASN A 60 10.54 -1.49 -6.17
N ALA A 61 10.28 -2.78 -6.38
CA ALA A 61 10.41 -3.44 -7.69
C ALA A 61 9.57 -2.80 -8.81
N TYR A 62 8.58 -1.97 -8.47
CA TYR A 62 7.72 -1.25 -9.42
C TYR A 62 8.22 0.17 -9.72
N GLY A 63 9.38 0.56 -9.22
CA GLY A 63 9.93 1.90 -9.47
C GLY A 63 9.22 3.01 -8.68
N VAL A 64 8.47 2.68 -7.61
CA VAL A 64 7.75 3.65 -6.78
C VAL A 64 8.12 3.53 -5.32
N GLU A 65 8.07 4.65 -4.61
CA GLU A 65 8.12 4.65 -3.14
C GLU A 65 6.75 4.22 -2.60
N PRO A 66 6.68 3.17 -1.74
CA PRO A 66 5.43 2.78 -1.10
C PRO A 66 4.82 3.94 -0.34
N ARG A 67 3.52 4.15 -0.54
CA ARG A 67 2.78 5.23 0.14
C ARG A 67 2.27 4.81 1.50
N PHE A 68 2.10 3.50 1.71
CA PHE A 68 1.54 2.93 2.91
C PHE A 68 2.53 1.93 3.53
N TYR A 69 2.42 1.75 4.84
CA TYR A 69 3.35 0.91 5.61
C TYR A 69 2.62 0.16 6.71
N ALA A 70 3.00 -1.10 6.94
CA ALA A 70 2.62 -1.81 8.15
C ALA A 70 3.58 -1.41 9.29
N HIS A 71 3.10 -0.63 10.27
CA HIS A 71 3.95 -0.14 11.34
C HIS A 71 4.52 -1.30 12.16
N ARG A 72 5.85 -1.39 12.29
CA ARG A 72 6.56 -2.53 12.87
C ARG A 72 6.06 -2.97 14.26
N THR A 73 5.71 -2.01 15.12
CA THR A 73 5.38 -2.25 16.53
C THR A 73 3.88 -2.41 16.73
N SER A 74 3.10 -1.46 16.22
CA SER A 74 1.64 -1.49 16.38
C SER A 74 0.94 -2.40 15.37
N LYS A 75 1.67 -2.86 14.36
CA LYS A 75 1.17 -3.61 13.20
C LYS A 75 0.05 -2.89 12.45
N ARG A 76 -0.11 -1.58 12.65
CA ARG A 76 -1.18 -0.80 12.02
C ARG A 76 -0.78 -0.31 10.63
N LEU A 77 -1.73 -0.28 9.71
CA LEU A 77 -1.57 0.34 8.40
C LEU A 77 -1.49 1.86 8.56
N LEU A 78 -0.42 2.48 8.06
CA LEU A 78 -0.21 3.93 8.06
C LEU A 78 -0.01 4.44 6.63
N GLU A 79 -0.35 5.71 6.39
CA GLU A 79 -0.05 6.43 5.14
C GLU A 79 1.07 7.43 5.40
N PHE A 80 2.12 7.41 4.57
CA PHE A 80 3.19 8.38 4.63
C PHE A 80 2.83 9.62 3.80
N TYR A 81 3.01 10.79 4.39
CA TYR A 81 2.91 12.07 3.70
C TYR A 81 4.32 12.65 3.65
N PRO A 82 4.99 12.67 2.48
CA PRO A 82 6.26 13.38 2.37
C PRO A 82 6.01 14.83 2.73
N THR A 83 6.71 15.33 3.75
CA THR A 83 6.80 16.75 4.04
C THR A 83 7.42 17.42 2.82
N LYS A 84 6.69 18.38 2.25
CA LYS A 84 7.18 19.25 1.17
C LYS A 84 8.32 20.14 1.63
#